data_AF-A0A8I1WJD7-F1
#
_entry.id   AF-A0A8I1WJD7-F1
#
_cell.length_a   1.000
_cell.length_b   1.000
_cell.length_c   1.000
_cell.angle_alpha   90.00
_cell.angle_beta   90.00
_cell.angle_gamma   90.00
#
_symmetry.space_group_name_H-M   'P 1'
#
loop_
_entity.id
_entity.type
_entity.pdbx_description
1 polymer ?
#
loop_
_entity_poly.entity_id
_entity_poly.type
_entity_poly.pdbx_seq_one_letter_code
_entity_poly.pdbx_strand_id
1 'polypeptide(L)' 'MKCMKCGKNALQSTTSEAIEMDFGLLVIRNILCYKCEECDEIFYTGDVVQKIEEITETVKQFMQEVTIIDFAKVA' A
#
# COMPACT_ATOMS: atom_id res chain seq x y z
N MET A 1 -0.34 6.31 -18.91
CA MET A 1 -0.93 7.63 -18.55
C MET A 1 0.10 8.73 -18.77
N LYS A 2 -0.27 10.01 -18.67
CA LYS A 2 0.71 11.10 -18.63
C LYS A 2 1.09 11.42 -17.18
N CYS A 3 2.37 11.64 -16.93
CA CYS A 3 2.91 12.08 -15.65
C CYS A 3 2.36 13.47 -15.33
N MET A 4 1.76 13.64 -14.15
CA MET A 4 1.17 14.91 -13.73
C MET A 4 2.22 15.98 -13.42
N LYS A 5 3.48 15.59 -13.18
CA LYS A 5 4.59 16.49 -12.84
C LYS A 5 5.33 17.02 -14.06
N CYS A 6 5.66 16.17 -15.03
CA CYS A 6 6.50 16.56 -16.19
C CYS A 6 5.83 16.36 -17.56
N GLY A 7 4.59 15.84 -17.60
CA GLY A 7 3.84 15.62 -18.85
C GLY A 7 4.35 14.48 -19.74
N LYS A 8 5.40 13.75 -19.33
CA LYS A 8 5.94 12.59 -20.05
C LYS A 8 5.12 11.33 -19.80
N ASN A 9 5.49 10.22 -20.43
CA ASN A 9 4.76 8.97 -20.25
C ASN A 9 5.03 8.38 -18.85
N ALA A 10 3.99 7.79 -18.27
CA ALA A 10 4.09 6.94 -17.10
C ALA A 10 3.48 5.58 -17.41
N LEU A 11 4.25 4.53 -17.11
CA LEU A 11 3.95 3.14 -17.42
C LEU A 11 3.52 2.40 -16.16
N GLN A 12 2.66 1.40 -16.35
CA GLN A 12 2.22 0.55 -15.25
C GLN A 12 3.41 -0.24 -14.69
N SER A 13 3.54 -0.26 -13.37
CA SER A 13 4.64 -0.91 -12.65
C SER A 13 4.16 -1.32 -11.25
N THR A 14 5.07 -1.83 -10.43
CA THR A 14 4.81 -2.09 -9.02
C THR A 14 5.85 -1.40 -8.15
N THR A 15 5.44 -1.01 -6.94
CA THR A 15 6.32 -0.39 -5.95
C THR A 15 6.07 -0.98 -4.56
N SER A 16 6.86 -0.56 -3.58
CA SER A 16 6.64 -0.87 -2.17
C SER A 16 6.58 0.42 -1.37
N GLU A 17 5.65 0.49 -0.43
CA GLU A 17 5.47 1.62 0.47
C GLU A 17 5.71 1.16 1.91
N ALA A 18 6.36 2.02 2.70
CA ALA A 18 6.53 1.84 4.13
C ALA A 18 5.73 2.94 4.83
N ILE A 19 4.70 2.53 5.57
CA ILE A 19 3.78 3.41 6.28
C ILE A 19 4.11 3.32 7.77
N GLU A 20 4.60 4.42 8.32
CA GLU A 20 4.80 4.56 9.75
C GLU A 20 3.44 4.64 10.45
N MET A 21 3.27 3.83 11.49
CA MET A 21 2.07 3.76 12.32
C MET A 21 2.48 4.01 13.77
N ASP A 22 1.54 4.45 14.62
CA ASP A 22 1.82 4.77 16.03
C ASP A 22 2.43 3.60 16.83
N PHE A 23 2.30 2.37 16.31
CA PHE A 23 2.69 1.12 16.96
C PHE A 23 3.70 0.28 16.17
N GLY A 24 4.17 0.77 15.02
CA GLY A 24 5.07 0.00 14.19
C GLY A 24 5.17 0.49 12.75
N LEU A 25 5.72 -0.36 11.89
CA LEU A 25 5.94 -0.07 10.48
C LEU A 25 5.18 -1.09 9.62
N LEU A 26 4.25 -0.61 8.79
CA LEU A 26 3.57 -1.43 7.79
C LEU A 26 4.29 -1.30 6.46
N VAL A 27 4.82 -2.41 5.95
CA VAL A 27 5.45 -2.45 4.61
C VAL A 27 4.53 -3.20 3.65
N ILE A 28 4.03 -2.50 2.65
CA ILE A 28 3.18 -3.06 1.60
C ILE A 28 4.02 -3.17 0.33
N ARG A 29 4.19 -4.39 -0.19
CA ARG A 29 4.99 -4.67 -1.39
C ARG A 29 4.10 -4.95 -2.60
N ASN A 30 4.65 -4.70 -3.78
CA ASN A 30 4.02 -4.96 -5.08
C ASN A 30 2.70 -4.19 -5.29
N ILE A 31 2.63 -2.96 -4.77
CA ILE A 31 1.50 -2.06 -5.00
C ILE A 31 1.50 -1.68 -6.47
N LEU A 32 0.37 -1.89 -7.14
CA LEU A 32 0.20 -1.51 -8.53
C LEU A 32 0.24 0.02 -8.66
N CYS A 33 1.09 0.53 -9.54
CA CYS A 33 1.24 1.97 -9.72
C CYS A 33 1.53 2.30 -11.18
N TYR A 34 1.64 3.59 -11.46
CA TYR A 34 2.24 4.09 -12.67
C TYR A 34 3.50 4.87 -12.32
N LYS A 35 4.62 4.49 -12.93
CA LYS A 35 5.90 5.14 -12.73
C LYS A 35 6.29 5.92 -13.99
N CYS A 36 6.68 7.18 -13.82
CA CYS A 36 7.22 7.98 -14.91
C CYS A 36 8.63 7.51 -15.25
N GLU A 37 8.91 7.30 -16.54
CA GLU A 37 10.22 6.85 -17.01
C GLU A 37 11.30 7.95 -16.95
N GLU A 38 10.89 9.21 -16.81
CA GLU A 38 11.79 10.38 -16.96
C GLU A 38 12.10 11.06 -15.62
N CYS A 39 11.13 11.16 -14.72
CA CYS A 39 11.29 11.82 -13.42
C CYS A 39 11.02 10.91 -12.23
N ASP A 40 10.84 9.61 -12.47
CA ASP A 40 10.59 8.57 -11.47
C ASP A 40 9.33 8.77 -10.58
N GLU A 41 8.47 9.74 -10.92
CA GLU A 41 7.25 10.01 -10.17
C GLU A 41 6.29 8.81 -10.20
N ILE A 42 5.74 8.48 -9.03
CA ILE A 42 4.82 7.35 -8.83
C ILE A 42 3.40 7.88 -8.62
N PHE A 43 2.44 7.26 -9.30
CA PHE A 43 1.03 7.57 -9.19
C PHE A 43 0.23 6.31 -8.91
N TYR A 44 -0.79 6.43 -8.06
CA TYR A 44 -1.76 5.39 -7.80
C TYR A 44 -3.11 5.75 -8.42
N THR A 45 -3.87 4.75 -8.83
CA THR A 45 -5.28 4.94 -9.18
C THR A 45 -6.11 5.00 -7.90
N GLY A 46 -7.31 5.59 -7.98
CA GLY A 46 -8.16 5.77 -6.80
C GLY A 46 -8.54 4.46 -6.11
N ASP A 47 -8.77 3.39 -6.88
CA ASP A 47 -9.04 2.04 -6.37
C ASP A 47 -7.83 1.44 -5.62
N VAL A 48 -6.61 1.69 -6.09
CA VAL A 48 -5.39 1.26 -5.38
C VAL A 48 -5.24 2.03 -4.07
N VAL A 49 -5.46 3.35 -4.07
CA VAL A 49 -5.42 4.17 -2.84
C VAL A 49 -6.45 3.67 -1.83
N GLN A 50 -7.70 3.49 -2.25
CA GLN A 50 -8.75 2.95 -1.39
C GLN A 50 -8.34 1.59 -0.81
N LYS A 51 -7.68 0.73 -1.61
CA LYS A 51 -7.24 -0.57 -1.11
C LYS A 51 -6.12 -0.46 -0.07
N ILE A 52 -5.20 0.48 -0.24
CA ILE A 52 -4.15 0.77 0.74
C ILE A 52 -4.77 1.28 2.04
N GLU A 53 -5.78 2.15 1.96
CA GLU A 53 -6.53 2.65 3.13
C GLU A 53 -7.25 1.51 3.86
N GLU A 54 -7.98 0.65 3.14
CA GLU A 54 -8.63 -0.54 3.71
C GLU A 54 -7.63 -1.45 4.43
N ILE A 55 -6.46 -1.72 3.81
CA ILE A 55 -5.39 -2.53 4.42
C ILE A 55 -4.88 -1.84 5.69
N THR A 56 -4.64 -0.54 5.63
CA THR A 56 -4.11 0.22 6.77
C THR A 56 -5.10 0.24 7.93
N GLU A 57 -6.39 0.45 7.68
CA GLU A 57 -7.45 0.38 8.70
C GLU A 57 -7.59 -1.02 9.29
N THR A 58 -7.53 -2.04 8.44
CA THR A 58 -7.58 -3.45 8.86
C THR A 58 -6.41 -3.77 9.79
N VAL A 59 -5.19 -3.36 9.45
CA VAL A 59 -4.00 -3.55 10.28
C VAL A 59 -4.10 -2.77 11.60
N LYS A 60 -4.66 -1.56 11.60
CA LYS A 60 -4.96 -0.80 12.83
C LYS A 60 -5.94 -1.55 13.75
N GLN A 61 -6.95 -2.20 13.19
CA GLN A 61 -7.92 -2.99 13.97
C GLN A 61 -7.31 -4.27 14.54
N PHE A 62 -6.32 -4.85 13.87
CA PHE A 62 -5.61 -6.06 14.32
C PHE A 62 -4.52 -5.80 15.36
N MET A 63 -4.33 -4.55 15.80
CA MET A 63 -3.45 -4.23 16.91
C MET A 63 -3.90 -4.90 18.22
N GLN A 64 -3.36 -6.08 18.48
CA GLN A 64 -3.01 -6.53 19.82
C GLN A 64 -1.50 -6.65 19.85
N GLU A 65 -0.85 -6.18 20.92
CA GLU A 65 0.60 -6.40 21.10
C GLU A 65 0.97 -7.90 21.03
N VAL A 66 0.01 -8.80 21.31
CA VAL A 66 0.05 -10.26 21.02
C VAL A 66 -1.37 -10.80 20.81
N THR A 67 -1.61 -11.61 19.77
CA THR A 67 -2.87 -12.36 19.55
C THR A 67 -2.61 -13.86 19.60
N ILE A 68 -3.28 -14.58 20.52
CA ILE A 68 -3.24 -16.06 20.62
C ILE A 68 -4.61 -16.62 20.24
N ILE A 69 -4.65 -17.46 19.20
CA ILE A 69 -5.88 -18.07 18.69
C ILE A 69 -5.81 -19.58 18.89
N ASP A 70 -6.83 -20.15 19.53
CA ASP A 70 -7.01 -21.59 19.69
C ASP A 70 -7.72 -22.17 18.47
N PHE A 71 -6.99 -22.91 17.65
CA PHE A 71 -7.51 -23.54 16.43
C PHE A 71 -8.72 -24.45 16.69
N ALA A 72 -8.80 -25.13 17.84
CA ALA A 72 -9.91 -26.01 18.18
C ALA A 72 -11.21 -25.28 18.52
N LYS A 73 -11.15 -23.95 18.72
CA LYS A 73 -12.34 -23.11 18.98
C LYS A 73 -12.85 -22.38 17.73
N VAL A 74 -12.07 -22.40 16.65
CA VAL A 74 -12.39 -21.72 15.38
C VAL A 74 -12.70 -22.72 14.26
N ALA A 75 -12.22 -23.97 14.38
CA ALA A 75 -12.56 -25.10 13.51
C ALA A 75 -13.85 -25.81 13.92
#